data_AF-A0A7C1K1X8-F1
#
_entry.id   AF-A0A7C1K1X8-F1
#
_cell.length_a   1.000
_cell.length_b   1.000
_cell.length_c   1.000
_cell.angle_alpha   90.00
_cell.angle_beta   90.00
_cell.angle_gamma   90.00
#
_symmetry.space_group_name_H-M   'P 1'
#
loop_
_entity.id
_entity.type
_entity.pdbx_description
1 polymer ?
#
loop_
_entity_poly.entity_id
_entity_poly.type
_entity_poly.pdbx_seq_one_letter_code
_entity_poly.pdbx_strand_id
1 'polypeptide(L)'
;MQAALHRAPLLFIQNAGQFAPQARFQVRGGLGGDSLWLADDALWITVVKPSSSPTRGAGGEGQLPSPPEGRGVGGEGVHLKLRFLGANPHPRLEPFQRLETHVSYFLGNDPARWRADVPVWGGVRYVGLYPGVDLELSGEGGAGAGGCWRGRGPT
;
A
#
# COMPACT_ATOMS: atom_id res chain seq x y z
N MET A 1 28.32 16.05 4.37
CA MET A 1 27.63 15.55 3.18
C MET A 1 26.40 14.79 3.66
N GLN A 2 25.24 15.45 3.77
CA GLN A 2 23.99 14.82 4.24
C GLN A 2 23.44 13.93 3.13
N ALA A 3 23.29 12.63 3.41
CA ALA A 3 22.57 11.72 2.54
C ALA A 3 21.09 12.13 2.55
N ALA A 4 20.59 12.65 1.43
CA ALA A 4 19.16 12.78 1.22
C ALA A 4 18.60 11.35 1.14
N LEU A 5 17.98 10.87 2.23
CA LEU A 5 17.12 9.70 2.19
C LEU A 5 15.95 10.07 1.28
N HIS A 6 16.08 9.77 -0.01
CA HIS A 6 14.99 9.89 -0.97
C HIS A 6 13.85 9.00 -0.47
N ARG A 7 12.80 9.62 0.06
CA ARG A 7 11.59 8.92 0.47
C ARG A 7 11.01 8.31 -0.80
N ALA A 8 10.99 6.98 -0.89
CA ALA A 8 10.46 6.30 -2.06
C ALA A 8 9.02 6.77 -2.32
N PRO A 9 8.65 7.06 -3.59
CA PRO A 9 7.31 7.52 -3.92
C PRO A 9 6.27 6.50 -3.50
N LEU A 10 5.06 6.96 -3.13
CA LEU A 10 3.96 6.02 -2.90
C LEU A 10 3.49 5.48 -4.25
N LEU A 11 3.42 4.17 -4.36
CA LEU A 11 2.97 3.44 -5.54
C LEU A 11 1.63 2.78 -5.25
N PHE A 12 0.65 2.99 -6.12
CA PHE A 12 -0.67 2.39 -6.01
C PHE A 12 -0.79 1.24 -7.02
N ILE A 13 -0.64 0.02 -6.54
CA ILE A 13 -0.63 -1.19 -7.37
C ILE A 13 -2.05 -1.76 -7.43
N GLN A 14 -2.59 -1.87 -8.65
CA GLN A 14 -3.96 -2.33 -8.86
C GLN A 14 -4.10 -3.84 -8.61
N ASN A 15 -5.19 -4.29 -8.01
CA ASN A 15 -5.51 -5.72 -7.94
C ASN A 15 -5.98 -6.25 -9.30
N ALA A 16 -5.14 -7.04 -9.95
CA ALA A 16 -5.39 -7.82 -11.15
C ALA A 16 -5.56 -9.34 -10.83
N GLY A 17 -5.91 -9.67 -9.58
CA GLY A 17 -6.11 -11.03 -9.09
C GLY A 17 -4.91 -11.60 -8.32
N GLN A 18 -3.91 -10.78 -7.98
CA GLN A 18 -2.77 -11.18 -7.15
C GLN A 18 -3.09 -11.14 -5.64
N PHE A 19 -4.18 -10.47 -5.24
CA PHE A 19 -4.60 -10.32 -3.85
C PHE A 19 -6.05 -10.76 -3.63
N ALA A 20 -6.47 -10.80 -2.37
CA ALA A 20 -7.86 -11.01 -2.00
C ALA A 20 -8.80 -10.02 -2.72
N PRO A 21 -9.98 -10.44 -3.22
CA PRO A 21 -10.85 -9.60 -4.07
C PRO A 21 -11.32 -8.29 -3.42
N GLN A 22 -11.35 -8.24 -2.08
CA GLN A 22 -11.75 -7.07 -1.31
C GLN A 22 -10.69 -5.96 -1.34
N ALA A 23 -9.41 -6.30 -1.55
CA ALA A 23 -8.35 -5.33 -1.74
C ALA A 23 -8.36 -4.88 -3.19
N ARG A 24 -8.69 -3.63 -3.46
CA ARG A 24 -8.70 -3.06 -4.82
C ARG A 24 -7.34 -2.55 -5.23
N PHE A 25 -6.59 -1.96 -4.29
CA PHE A 25 -5.22 -1.49 -4.51
C PHE A 25 -4.34 -1.77 -3.29
N GLN A 26 -3.06 -2.01 -3.55
CA GLN A 26 -2.00 -2.00 -2.54
C GLN A 26 -1.21 -0.69 -2.67
N VAL A 27 -0.98 0.00 -1.56
CA VAL A 27 -0.07 1.15 -1.50
C VAL A 27 1.27 0.68 -0.95
N ARG A 28 2.33 0.95 -1.70
CA ARG A 28 3.72 0.66 -1.30
C ARG A 28 4.53 1.94 -1.22
N GLY A 29 5.46 1.99 -0.26
CA GLY A 29 6.39 3.11 -0.07
C GLY A 29 6.02 4.02 1.11
N GLY A 30 7.02 4.76 1.62
CA GLY A 30 6.92 6.02 2.39
C GLY A 30 6.17 6.07 3.73
N LEU A 31 5.29 5.13 4.05
CA LEU A 31 4.57 4.98 5.31
C LEU A 31 5.30 3.86 6.07
N GLY A 32 5.85 4.11 7.25
CA GLY A 32 6.65 3.14 8.03
C GLY A 32 5.87 1.91 8.55
N GLY A 33 4.84 1.46 7.84
CA GLY A 33 4.14 0.19 8.01
C GLY A 33 4.17 -0.60 6.70
N ASP A 34 4.32 -1.91 6.80
CA ASP A 34 4.70 -2.77 5.66
C ASP A 34 3.62 -2.88 4.56
N SER A 35 2.37 -2.51 4.84
CA SER A 35 1.32 -2.47 3.82
C SER A 35 0.11 -1.61 4.18
N LEU A 36 -0.36 -0.83 3.20
CA LEU A 36 -1.68 -0.17 3.18
C LEU A 36 -2.48 -0.74 2.00
N TRP A 37 -3.76 -1.03 2.23
CA TRP A 37 -4.67 -1.59 1.24
C TRP A 37 -5.94 -0.75 1.16
N LEU A 38 -6.41 -0.52 -0.06
CA LEU A 38 -7.64 0.21 -0.35
C LEU A 38 -8.72 -0.80 -0.70
N ALA A 39 -9.80 -0.84 0.08
CA ALA A 39 -11.00 -1.62 -0.18
C ALA A 39 -12.18 -0.69 -0.49
N ASP A 40 -13.29 -1.24 -0.95
CA ASP A 40 -14.49 -0.45 -1.27
C ASP A 40 -15.05 0.28 -0.02
N ASP A 41 -15.00 -0.35 1.16
CA ASP A 41 -15.59 0.15 2.41
C ASP A 41 -14.59 0.65 3.45
N ALA A 42 -13.28 0.50 3.18
CA ALA A 42 -12.26 0.65 4.21
C ALA A 42 -10.84 0.82 3.68
N LEU A 43 -9.97 1.30 4.57
CA LEU A 43 -8.51 1.22 4.43
C LEU A 43 -7.99 0.18 5.42
N TRP A 44 -7.17 -0.77 4.95
CA TRP A 44 -6.54 -1.77 5.81
C TRP A 44 -5.05 -1.45 5.94
N ILE A 45 -4.56 -1.35 7.17
CA ILE A 45 -3.20 -0.93 7.48
C ILE A 45 -2.54 -1.99 8.34
N THR A 46 -1.32 -2.38 8.00
CA THR A 46 -0.49 -3.20 8.88
C THR A 46 0.62 -2.33 9.48
N VAL A 47 0.63 -2.21 10.80
CA VAL A 47 1.66 -1.48 11.55
C VAL A 47 2.52 -2.50 12.27
N VAL A 48 3.83 -2.50 12.01
CA VAL A 48 4.77 -3.38 12.69
C VAL A 48 5.49 -2.58 13.77
N LYS A 49 5.49 -3.07 15.02
CA LYS A 49 6.36 -2.50 16.05
C LYS A 49 7.81 -2.79 15.64
N PRO A 50 8.69 -1.78 15.52
CA PRO A 50 10.11 -2.05 15.30
C PRO A 50 10.62 -2.80 16.53
N SER A 51 10.99 -4.06 16.36
CA SER A 51 11.61 -4.85 17.42
C SER A 51 13.02 -4.30 17.66
N SER A 52 13.16 -3.46 18.68
CA SER A 52 14.47 -3.13 19.22
C SER A 52 15.06 -4.41 19.83
N SER A 53 15.82 -5.17 19.03
CA SER A 53 16.70 -6.19 19.57
C SER A 53 18.08 -5.53 19.74
N PRO A 54 18.49 -5.16 20.96
CA PRO A 54 19.89 -4.85 21.21
C PRO A 54 20.73 -6.13 21.04
N THR A 55 21.79 -5.97 20.26
CA THR A 55 22.97 -6.83 20.08
C THR A 55 23.18 -7.88 21.17
N ARG A 56 23.13 -9.17 20.80
CA ARG A 56 23.76 -10.24 21.57
C ARG A 56 25.01 -10.73 20.86
N GLY A 57 26.15 -10.41 21.49
CA GLY A 57 27.26 -11.33 21.72
C GLY A 57 28.05 -11.81 20.50
N ALA A 58 29.31 -11.37 20.43
CA ALA A 58 30.35 -11.98 19.62
C ALA A 58 30.59 -13.46 20.00
N GLY A 59 30.93 -14.27 19.00
CA GLY A 59 31.71 -15.50 19.17
C GLY A 59 31.08 -16.76 18.56
N GLY A 60 31.73 -17.34 17.54
CA GLY A 60 31.51 -18.72 17.09
C GLY A 60 31.50 -18.89 15.57
N GLU A 61 32.66 -19.23 15.01
CA GLU A 61 32.88 -19.54 13.58
C GLU A 61 32.14 -20.81 13.14
N GLY A 62 31.71 -20.84 11.86
CA GLY A 62 31.52 -22.07 11.11
C GLY A 62 30.13 -22.72 11.10
N GLN A 63 29.11 -22.03 10.58
CA GLN A 63 27.93 -22.71 10.01
C GLN A 63 27.34 -21.83 8.89
N LEU A 64 27.28 -22.35 7.66
CA LEU A 64 26.59 -21.69 6.55
C LEU A 64 25.15 -21.38 6.98
N PRO A 65 24.62 -20.15 6.78
CA PRO A 65 23.23 -19.87 7.08
C PRO A 65 22.35 -20.64 6.11
N SER A 66 21.68 -21.69 6.61
CA SER A 66 20.51 -22.25 5.93
C SER A 66 19.50 -21.11 5.69
N PRO A 67 18.87 -21.01 4.51
CA PRO A 67 17.82 -20.02 4.30
C PRO A 67 16.77 -20.22 5.39
N PRO A 68 16.36 -19.16 6.10
CA PRO A 68 15.33 -19.31 7.11
C PRO A 68 14.03 -19.68 6.41
N GLU A 69 13.69 -20.96 6.40
CA GLU A 69 12.33 -21.41 6.15
C GLU A 69 11.42 -20.68 7.15
N GLY A 70 10.60 -19.77 6.62
CA GLY A 70 9.45 -19.24 7.35
C GLY A 70 9.72 -18.43 8.62
N ARG A 71 10.87 -17.74 8.78
CA ARG A 71 10.92 -16.63 9.75
C ARG A 71 10.21 -15.43 9.16
N GLY A 72 8.92 -15.30 9.47
CA GLY A 72 8.34 -13.96 9.63
C GLY A 72 9.30 -13.15 10.48
N VAL A 73 9.78 -12.02 9.95
CA VAL A 73 10.60 -11.08 10.71
C VAL A 73 9.83 -10.81 11.99
N GLY A 74 10.41 -11.19 13.13
CA GLY A 74 9.78 -11.12 14.45
C GLY A 74 9.53 -9.68 14.86
N GLY A 75 8.46 -9.11 14.34
CA GLY A 75 7.88 -7.85 14.74
C GLY A 75 6.42 -8.11 15.11
N GLU A 76 5.99 -7.57 16.25
CA GLU A 76 4.59 -7.58 16.62
C GLU A 76 3.84 -6.64 15.67
N GLY A 77 3.08 -7.20 14.74
CA GLY A 77 2.25 -6.47 13.78
C GLY A 77 0.81 -6.33 14.26
N VAL A 78 0.21 -5.16 14.06
CA VAL A 78 -1.22 -4.92 14.28
C VAL A 78 -1.88 -4.62 12.93
N HIS A 79 -2.98 -5.32 12.64
CA HIS A 79 -3.83 -5.04 11.48
C HIS A 79 -4.99 -4.13 11.90
N LEU A 80 -5.07 -2.96 11.27
CA LEU A 80 -6.11 -1.96 11.50
C LEU A 80 -7.04 -1.91 10.29
N LYS A 81 -8.36 -1.97 10.50
CA LYS A 81 -9.38 -1.70 9.49
C LYS A 81 -10.06 -0.37 9.80
N LEU A 82 -9.75 0.67 9.02
CA LEU A 82 -10.40 1.97 9.10
C LEU A 82 -11.63 1.96 8.19
N ARG A 83 -12.82 2.11 8.77
CA ARG A 83 -14.09 2.15 8.03
C ARG A 83 -14.57 3.59 7.88
N PHE A 84 -15.26 3.86 6.78
CA PHE A 84 -15.93 5.14 6.55
C PHE A 84 -17.37 5.07 7.08
N LEU A 85 -17.59 5.61 8.28
CA LEU A 85 -18.93 5.60 8.90
C LEU A 85 -19.89 6.49 8.11
N GLY A 86 -21.08 5.97 7.79
CA GLY A 86 -22.11 6.68 7.03
C GLY A 86 -21.76 6.96 5.56
N ALA A 87 -20.67 6.37 5.05
CA ALA A 87 -20.29 6.50 3.66
C ALA A 87 -21.15 5.61 2.76
N ASN A 88 -21.12 5.92 1.47
CA ASN A 88 -21.59 5.02 0.42
C ASN A 88 -20.85 3.66 0.56
N PRO A 89 -21.56 2.53 0.71
CA PRO A 89 -20.92 1.20 0.84
C PRO A 89 -20.27 0.71 -0.46
N HIS A 90 -20.58 1.36 -1.59
CA HIS A 90 -20.07 1.02 -2.92
C HIS A 90 -19.58 2.27 -3.66
N PRO A 91 -18.53 2.96 -3.14
CA PRO A 91 -17.93 4.08 -3.85
C PRO A 91 -17.19 3.57 -5.09
N ARG A 92 -17.03 4.43 -6.11
CA ARG A 92 -16.27 4.07 -7.30
C ARG A 92 -14.81 4.45 -7.10
N LEU A 93 -13.90 3.48 -7.13
CA LEU A 93 -12.46 3.73 -7.04
C LEU A 93 -11.89 3.97 -8.44
N GLU A 94 -11.43 5.20 -8.69
CA GLU A 94 -10.83 5.62 -9.95
C GLU A 94 -9.32 5.86 -9.75
N PRO A 95 -8.44 5.01 -10.32
CA PRO A 95 -7.01 5.28 -10.31
C PRO A 95 -6.66 6.39 -11.32
N PHE A 96 -5.60 7.14 -11.02
CA PHE A 96 -5.11 8.21 -11.88
C PHE A 96 -3.59 8.28 -11.90
N GLN A 97 -3.03 9.03 -12.86
CA GLN A 97 -1.59 9.13 -13.11
C GLN A 97 -0.95 7.73 -13.28
N ARG A 98 -1.24 7.05 -14.40
CA ARG A 98 -0.60 5.75 -14.68
C ARG A 98 0.91 5.95 -14.75
N LEU A 99 1.64 5.13 -14.01
CA LEU A 99 3.11 5.15 -14.01
C LEU A 99 3.64 4.16 -15.04
N GLU A 100 4.83 4.44 -15.58
CA GLU A 100 5.55 3.51 -16.46
C GLU A 100 6.09 2.29 -15.69
N THR A 101 6.13 2.38 -14.36
CA THR A 101 6.50 1.27 -13.49
C THR A 101 5.45 0.17 -13.57
N HIS A 102 5.91 -1.07 -13.75
CA HIS A 102 5.09 -2.27 -13.70
C HIS A 102 5.65 -3.21 -12.63
N VAL A 103 4.75 -3.95 -11.96
CA VAL A 103 5.14 -4.92 -10.92
C VAL A 103 4.64 -6.30 -11.33
N SER A 104 5.51 -7.30 -11.18
CA SER A 104 5.16 -8.70 -11.43
C SER A 104 5.13 -9.49 -10.13
N TYR A 105 4.11 -10.31 -9.96
CA TYR A 105 3.87 -11.18 -8.80
C TYR A 105 3.95 -12.64 -9.21
N PHE A 106 4.97 -13.35 -8.71
CA PHE A 106 5.18 -14.78 -8.95
C PHE A 106 4.92 -15.56 -7.66
N LEU A 107 3.64 -15.70 -7.31
CA LEU A 107 3.21 -16.28 -6.04
C LEU A 107 3.24 -17.82 -6.09
N GLY A 108 4.30 -18.41 -5.54
CA GLY A 108 4.52 -19.86 -5.47
C GLY A 108 4.80 -20.50 -6.83
N ASN A 109 4.68 -21.83 -6.90
CA ASN A 109 5.15 -22.63 -8.05
C ASN A 109 4.10 -22.85 -9.16
N ASP A 110 2.93 -22.23 -9.05
CA ASP A 110 1.86 -22.35 -10.06
C ASP A 110 1.85 -21.10 -10.97
N PRO A 111 2.23 -21.24 -12.26
CA PRO A 111 2.22 -20.14 -13.21
C PRO A 111 0.83 -19.52 -13.44
N ALA A 112 -0.25 -20.28 -13.22
CA ALA A 112 -1.61 -19.74 -13.34
C ALA A 112 -1.92 -18.68 -12.26
N ARG A 113 -1.13 -18.66 -11.18
CA ARG A 113 -1.22 -17.64 -10.11
C ARG A 113 -0.25 -16.48 -10.31
N TRP A 114 0.60 -16.54 -11.33
CA TRP A 114 1.50 -15.45 -11.66
C TRP A 114 0.73 -14.31 -12.31
N ARG A 115 1.10 -13.08 -11.95
CA ARG A 115 0.54 -11.85 -12.52
C ARG A 115 1.69 -10.97 -12.91
N ALA A 116 2.02 -10.98 -14.21
CA ALA A 116 3.00 -10.07 -14.79
C ALA A 116 2.32 -8.74 -15.17
N ASP A 117 3.14 -7.70 -15.33
CA ASP A 117 2.72 -6.40 -15.88
C ASP A 117 1.53 -5.75 -15.17
N VAL A 118 1.46 -5.88 -13.85
CA VAL A 118 0.40 -5.26 -13.06
C VAL A 118 0.56 -3.73 -13.12
N PRO A 119 -0.50 -2.98 -13.52
CA PRO A 119 -0.45 -1.53 -13.59
C PRO A 119 -0.19 -0.88 -12.23
N VAL A 120 0.63 0.17 -12.26
CA VAL A 120 0.92 1.02 -11.11
C VAL A 120 0.43 2.44 -11.40
N TRP A 121 -0.09 3.08 -10.37
CA TRP A 121 -0.70 4.40 -10.43
C TRP A 121 -0.08 5.34 -9.40
N GLY A 122 -0.15 6.64 -9.68
CA GLY A 122 0.29 7.72 -8.77
C GLY A 122 -0.74 8.06 -7.68
N GLY A 123 -2.00 7.66 -7.88
CA GLY A 123 -3.04 7.81 -6.87
C GLY A 123 -4.35 7.12 -7.23
N VAL A 124 -5.28 7.12 -6.27
CA VAL A 124 -6.63 6.56 -6.38
C VAL A 124 -7.63 7.52 -5.73
N ARG A 125 -8.76 7.74 -6.41
CA ARG A 125 -9.89 8.55 -5.92
C ARG A 125 -11.11 7.67 -5.65
N TYR A 126 -11.66 7.76 -4.44
CA TYR A 126 -12.98 7.27 -4.10
C TYR A 126 -14.01 8.32 -4.49
N VAL A 127 -14.73 8.08 -5.57
CA VAL A 127 -15.77 8.98 -6.07
C VAL A 127 -17.10 8.69 -5.38
N GLY A 128 -17.73 9.74 -4.86
CA GLY A 128 -19.01 9.69 -4.14
C GLY A 128 -18.93 8.86 -2.86
N LEU A 129 -17.83 9.03 -2.09
CA LEU A 129 -17.67 8.36 -0.80
C LEU A 129 -18.72 8.87 0.19
N TYR A 130 -18.96 10.19 0.19
CA TYR A 130 -20.09 10.83 0.87
C TYR A 130 -20.87 11.69 -0.13
N PRO A 131 -22.10 12.14 0.21
CA PRO A 131 -22.85 13.05 -0.66
C PRO A 131 -22.04 14.29 -1.04
N GLY A 132 -21.66 14.40 -2.32
CA GLY A 132 -20.88 15.51 -2.87
C GLY A 132 -19.39 15.52 -2.50
N VAL A 133 -18.86 14.47 -1.86
CA VAL A 133 -17.46 14.40 -1.41
C VAL A 133 -16.76 13.17 -1.98
N ASP A 134 -15.63 13.44 -2.62
CA ASP A 134 -14.67 12.43 -3.09
C ASP A 134 -13.46 12.40 -2.14
N LEU A 135 -12.87 11.21 -1.94
CA LEU A 135 -11.61 11.06 -1.20
C LEU A 135 -10.50 10.72 -2.19
N GLU A 136 -9.43 11.53 -2.21
CA GLU A 136 -8.27 11.30 -3.05
C GLU A 136 -7.05 10.89 -2.23
N LEU A 137 -6.34 9.86 -2.69
CA LEU A 137 -5.09 9.38 -2.11
C LEU A 137 -4.01 9.43 -3.21
N SER A 138 -2.94 10.22 -3.01
CA SER A 138 -1.87 10.39 -4.00
C SER A 138 -0.47 10.28 -3.39
N GLY A 139 0.49 9.83 -4.19
CA GLY A 139 1.89 9.68 -3.81
C GLY A 139 2.72 10.96 -3.89
N GLU A 140 2.20 12.01 -4.52
CA GLU A 140 2.86 13.31 -4.67
C GLU A 140 2.68 14.23 -3.44
N GLY A 141 2.06 13.72 -2.37
CA GLY A 141 1.64 14.45 -1.17
C GLY A 141 2.75 14.80 -0.18
N GLY A 142 3.66 15.69 -0.57
CA GLY A 142 4.43 16.54 0.34
C GLY A 142 4.48 18.00 -0.09
N ALA A 143 4.24 18.30 -1.37
CA ALA A 143 4.13 19.66 -1.88
C ALA A 143 2.81 19.80 -2.62
N GLY A 144 1.90 20.61 -2.07
CA GLY A 144 0.59 20.84 -2.64
C GLY A 144 0.67 21.31 -4.09
N ALA A 145 -0.05 20.61 -4.96
CA ALA A 145 -0.37 21.09 -6.30
C ALA A 145 -1.87 20.88 -6.54
N GLY A 146 -2.64 21.95 -6.32
CA GLY A 146 -3.74 22.32 -7.21
C GLY A 146 -4.95 21.38 -7.33
N GLY A 147 -5.34 20.66 -6.28
CA GLY A 147 -6.67 20.05 -6.22
C GLY A 147 -7.75 21.15 -6.20
N CYS A 148 -8.22 21.56 -7.38
CA CYS A 148 -9.40 22.40 -7.50
C CYS A 148 -10.60 21.61 -6.96
N TRP A 149 -10.98 21.89 -5.71
CA TRP A 149 -12.20 21.39 -5.09
C TRP A 149 -13.40 21.88 -5.92
N ARG A 150 -13.93 21.02 -6.79
CA ARG A 150 -15.12 21.34 -7.57
C ARG A 150 -16.36 20.91 -6.77
N GLY A 151 -16.79 21.75 -5.84
CA GLY A 151 -18.10 21.63 -5.20
C GLY A 151 -19.19 21.80 -6.25
N ARG A 152 -19.99 20.75 -6.48
CA ARG A 152 -21.20 20.85 -7.29
C ARG A 152 -22.30 21.40 -6.37
N GLY A 153 -22.63 22.68 -6.51
CA GLY A 153 -23.74 23.29 -5.80
C GLY A 153 -25.08 22.65 -6.20
N PRO A 154 -26.07 22.59 -5.29
CA PRO A 154 -27.41 22.12 -5.62
C PRO A 154 -28.12 23.14 -6.53
N THR A 155 -28.80 22.62 -7.56
CA THR A 155 -29.79 23.35 -8.36
C THR A 155 -31.08 23.55 -7.59
#